data_AF-A0A978T294-F1
#
_entry.id   AF-A0A978T294-F1
#
_cell.length_a   1.000
_cell.length_b   1.000
_cell.length_c   1.000
_cell.angle_alpha   90.00
_cell.angle_beta   90.00
_cell.angle_gamma   90.00
#
_symmetry.space_group_name_H-M   'P 1'
#
loop_
_entity.id
_entity.type
_entity.pdbx_description
1 polymer ?
#
loop_
_entity_poly.entity_id
_entity_poly.type
_entity_poly.pdbx_seq_one_letter_code
_entity_poly.pdbx_strand_id
1 'polypeptide(L)'
;MEMERVRRGEIKHFYLSFLVSLLLFSAAPVRAQDNTKIPPHLSKLVSLIDEAANERNIEKIKGLLSPQFAGQDGLNRDLFLQALANLWQKYPGMQYRTTIKNFTEKEGKYVVETVTNIDGKYEEEGREFKIKSEITSRQYFENGLFAKQEILKEKTEITSGNNPPQIVVRLPERVRPGQEFDFDVILQEPLAGDIVLAGVSESIVSPSLHLQPPSIELNSISSGGIFKRVNIPTPSSDHLYSAILIRDGGIRIISLRLKVQP
;
A
#
# COMPACT_ATOMS: atom_id res chain seq x y z
N MET A 1 8.51 70.21 -10.66
CA MET A 1 7.20 69.69 -11.09
C MET A 1 7.43 69.16 -12.50
N GLU A 2 7.31 67.84 -12.67
CA GLU A 2 7.24 67.04 -13.90
C GLU A 2 8.34 67.28 -14.97
N MET A 3 9.19 66.33 -15.40
CA MET A 3 9.06 64.86 -15.65
C MET A 3 7.93 64.54 -16.64
N GLU A 4 8.07 63.72 -17.69
CA GLU A 4 9.20 62.97 -18.29
C GLU A 4 8.81 62.69 -19.79
N ARG A 5 9.41 61.89 -20.69
CA ARG A 5 10.45 60.83 -20.72
C ARG A 5 11.00 60.73 -22.15
N VAL A 6 12.29 60.41 -22.35
CA VAL A 6 12.84 60.01 -23.67
C VAL A 6 13.69 58.75 -23.54
N ARG A 7 13.39 57.71 -24.34
CA ARG A 7 14.23 56.51 -24.47
C ARG A 7 15.22 56.68 -25.64
N ARG A 8 16.45 56.18 -25.47
CA ARG A 8 17.49 56.01 -26.51
C ARG A 8 17.82 54.52 -26.66
N GLY A 9 18.31 54.11 -27.84
CA GLY A 9 18.75 52.73 -28.10
C GLY A 9 19.49 52.55 -29.43
N GLU A 10 20.80 52.77 -29.42
CA GLU A 10 21.80 52.54 -30.48
C GLU A 10 23.18 52.36 -29.80
N ILE A 11 24.22 51.67 -30.29
CA ILE A 11 24.45 51.00 -31.60
C ILE A 11 25.51 49.85 -31.49
N LYS A 12 25.68 49.07 -32.59
CA LYS A 12 26.64 47.98 -32.95
C LYS A 12 28.06 48.04 -32.30
N HIS A 13 28.91 46.99 -32.19
CA HIS A 13 29.20 45.82 -33.07
C HIS A 13 29.48 44.51 -32.22
N PHE A 14 30.42 43.54 -32.41
CA PHE A 14 31.62 43.32 -33.26
C PHE A 14 31.90 41.79 -33.57
N TYR A 15 33.16 41.30 -33.58
CA TYR A 15 33.65 40.04 -34.22
C TYR A 15 34.47 39.10 -33.30
N LEU A 16 34.46 37.77 -33.58
CA LEU A 16 35.66 36.92 -33.82
C LEU A 16 35.27 35.57 -34.49
N SER A 17 36.19 34.87 -35.18
CA SER A 17 35.91 33.67 -35.99
C SER A 17 36.98 32.56 -35.89
N PHE A 18 36.59 31.28 -35.84
CA PHE A 18 37.33 30.03 -36.18
C PHE A 18 36.41 28.82 -35.79
N LEU A 19 36.54 27.56 -36.25
CA LEU A 19 36.76 26.91 -37.56
C LEU A 19 36.70 25.38 -37.32
N VAL A 20 36.18 24.57 -38.27
CA VAL A 20 36.35 23.08 -38.32
C VAL A 20 35.62 22.29 -37.18
N SER A 21 35.15 21.04 -37.31
CA SER A 21 35.20 20.01 -38.37
C SER A 21 33.84 19.34 -38.62
N LEU A 22 33.69 18.73 -39.79
CA LEU A 22 32.65 17.75 -40.08
C LEU A 22 32.99 16.40 -39.41
N LEU A 23 32.09 15.86 -38.59
CA LEU A 23 32.05 14.44 -38.25
C LEU A 23 30.68 13.87 -38.60
N LEU A 24 30.67 12.97 -39.58
CA LEU A 24 29.48 12.18 -39.96
C LEU A 24 29.25 11.09 -38.91
N PHE A 25 28.74 11.46 -37.74
CA PHE A 25 28.01 10.48 -36.94
C PHE A 25 26.68 10.19 -37.65
N SER A 26 26.65 9.05 -38.36
CA SER A 26 25.41 8.38 -38.69
C SER A 26 24.73 7.97 -37.38
N ALA A 27 23.94 8.87 -36.83
CA ALA A 27 23.03 8.55 -35.74
C ALA A 27 22.04 7.52 -36.28
N ALA A 28 22.34 6.24 -36.06
CA ALA A 28 21.35 5.18 -36.19
C ALA A 28 20.13 5.63 -35.37
N PRO A 29 18.92 5.61 -35.96
CA PRO A 29 17.76 6.13 -35.28
C PRO A 29 17.61 5.39 -33.95
N VAL A 30 17.77 6.12 -32.84
CA VAL A 30 17.61 5.58 -31.49
C VAL A 30 16.14 5.24 -31.34
N ARG A 31 15.79 4.03 -31.78
CA ARG A 31 14.47 3.47 -31.72
C ARG A 31 14.17 3.25 -30.25
N ALA A 32 13.54 4.23 -29.62
CA ALA A 32 13.00 4.13 -28.28
C ALA A 32 12.20 2.83 -28.21
N GLN A 33 12.74 1.84 -27.50
CA GLN A 33 12.14 0.52 -27.43
C GLN A 33 10.88 0.65 -26.58
N ASP A 34 9.74 0.29 -27.17
CA ASP A 34 8.42 0.46 -26.55
C ASP A 34 8.22 -0.59 -25.45
N ASN A 35 8.89 -0.36 -24.31
CA ASN A 35 8.90 -1.22 -23.12
C ASN A 35 7.58 -1.20 -22.35
N THR A 36 6.50 -0.67 -22.92
CA THR A 36 5.18 -0.52 -22.27
C THR A 36 4.42 -1.84 -22.10
N LYS A 37 4.92 -2.96 -22.65
CA LYS A 37 4.29 -4.28 -22.54
C LYS A 37 4.98 -5.15 -21.49
N ILE A 38 4.21 -5.50 -20.46
CA ILE A 38 4.59 -6.45 -19.41
C ILE A 38 5.01 -7.80 -20.04
N PRO A 39 6.15 -8.39 -19.65
CA PRO A 39 6.59 -9.68 -20.18
C PRO A 39 5.55 -10.79 -19.92
N PRO A 40 5.20 -11.63 -20.93
CA PRO A 40 4.15 -12.64 -20.79
C PRO A 40 4.40 -13.65 -19.65
N HIS A 41 5.66 -14.03 -19.41
CA HIS A 41 6.01 -14.94 -18.32
C HIS A 41 5.77 -14.31 -16.94
N LEU A 42 6.05 -13.00 -16.77
CA LEU A 42 5.84 -12.28 -15.52
C LEU A 42 4.34 -12.11 -15.23
N SER A 43 3.56 -11.80 -16.27
CA SER A 43 2.10 -11.78 -16.18
C SER A 43 1.53 -13.14 -15.80
N LYS A 44 2.05 -14.26 -16.37
CA LYS A 44 1.62 -15.61 -15.97
C LYS A 44 2.10 -16.00 -14.57
N LEU A 45 3.28 -15.57 -14.11
CA LEU A 45 3.77 -15.83 -12.75
C LEU A 45 2.87 -15.17 -11.69
N VAL A 46 2.55 -13.89 -11.86
CA VAL A 46 1.58 -13.19 -10.98
C VAL A 46 0.20 -13.87 -11.05
N SER A 47 -0.25 -14.25 -12.24
CA SER A 47 -1.52 -14.98 -12.40
C SER A 47 -1.51 -16.33 -11.68
N LEU A 48 -0.40 -17.08 -11.66
CA LEU A 48 -0.27 -18.35 -10.96
C LEU A 48 -0.29 -18.19 -9.44
N ILE A 49 0.22 -17.07 -8.91
CA ILE A 49 0.15 -16.74 -7.48
C ILE A 49 -1.31 -16.42 -7.10
N ASP A 50 -2.00 -15.57 -7.86
CA ASP A 50 -3.44 -15.31 -7.67
C ASP A 50 -4.27 -16.60 -7.77
N GLU A 51 -4.03 -17.42 -8.80
CA GLU A 51 -4.70 -18.71 -9.06
C GLU A 51 -4.54 -19.66 -7.85
N ALA A 52 -3.30 -19.85 -7.36
CA ALA A 52 -3.00 -20.66 -6.19
C ALA A 52 -3.59 -20.09 -4.88
N ALA A 53 -3.66 -18.77 -4.73
CA ALA A 53 -4.24 -18.12 -3.55
C ALA A 53 -5.77 -18.21 -3.53
N ASN A 54 -6.41 -18.08 -4.69
CA ASN A 54 -7.85 -18.28 -4.86
C ASN A 54 -8.25 -19.76 -4.61
N GLU A 55 -7.40 -20.72 -5.00
CA GLU A 55 -7.52 -22.15 -4.67
C GLU A 55 -7.21 -22.49 -3.20
N ARG A 56 -6.61 -21.56 -2.44
CA ARG A 56 -6.01 -21.79 -1.10
C ARG A 56 -4.98 -22.93 -1.09
N ASN A 57 -4.29 -23.10 -2.22
CA ASN A 57 -3.36 -24.20 -2.45
C ASN A 57 -1.96 -23.83 -1.92
N ILE A 58 -1.74 -24.09 -0.63
CA ILE A 58 -0.53 -23.66 0.08
C ILE A 58 0.76 -24.26 -0.50
N GLU A 59 0.72 -25.51 -0.98
CA GLU A 59 1.87 -26.16 -1.62
C GLU A 59 2.16 -25.57 -3.02
N LYS A 60 1.13 -25.14 -3.77
CA LYS A 60 1.29 -24.42 -5.04
C LYS A 60 1.89 -23.02 -4.81
N ILE A 61 1.48 -22.28 -3.78
CA ILE A 61 2.15 -21.03 -3.37
C ILE A 61 3.61 -21.30 -2.97
N LYS A 62 3.86 -22.28 -2.10
CA LYS A 62 5.20 -22.69 -1.65
C LYS A 62 6.13 -23.05 -2.81
N GLY A 63 5.62 -23.66 -3.86
CA GLY A 63 6.36 -23.95 -5.10
C GLY A 63 6.68 -22.71 -5.96
N LEU A 64 5.95 -21.62 -5.81
CA LEU A 64 6.19 -20.32 -6.48
C LEU A 64 7.11 -19.39 -5.65
N LEU A 65 7.25 -19.65 -4.35
CA LEU A 65 8.17 -18.92 -3.46
C LEU A 65 9.61 -19.44 -3.57
N SER A 66 10.57 -18.52 -3.61
CA SER A 66 11.99 -18.80 -3.41
C SER A 66 12.22 -19.51 -2.05
N PRO A 67 13.15 -20.48 -1.96
CA PRO A 67 13.59 -21.03 -0.68
C PRO A 67 14.12 -19.95 0.28
N GLN A 68 14.65 -18.85 -0.25
CA GLN A 68 15.16 -17.69 0.49
C GLN A 68 14.16 -16.51 0.53
N PHE A 69 12.85 -16.76 0.41
CA PHE A 69 11.85 -15.69 0.43
C PHE A 69 11.88 -14.84 1.70
N ALA A 70 11.85 -13.51 1.54
CA ALA A 70 11.78 -12.54 2.62
C ALA A 70 10.74 -11.42 2.38
N GLY A 71 9.80 -11.25 3.29
CA GLY A 71 8.95 -10.07 3.41
C GLY A 71 9.60 -8.97 4.26
N GLN A 72 9.33 -7.71 3.92
CA GLN A 72 9.77 -6.52 4.68
C GLN A 72 9.42 -6.58 6.17
N ASP A 73 8.29 -7.20 6.50
CA ASP A 73 7.76 -7.31 7.87
C ASP A 73 8.48 -8.38 8.72
N GLY A 74 9.62 -8.91 8.25
CA GLY A 74 10.36 -10.00 8.90
C GLY A 74 9.80 -11.41 8.61
N LEU A 75 8.77 -11.52 7.77
CA LEU A 75 8.20 -12.81 7.35
C LEU A 75 9.19 -13.56 6.43
N ASN A 76 9.78 -14.64 6.92
CA ASN A 76 10.46 -15.62 6.06
C ASN A 76 9.41 -16.50 5.32
N ARG A 77 9.88 -17.38 4.42
CA ARG A 77 9.02 -18.30 3.64
C ARG A 77 8.01 -19.07 4.49
N ASP A 78 8.44 -19.65 5.60
CA ASP A 78 7.60 -20.56 6.40
C ASP A 78 6.59 -19.77 7.26
N LEU A 79 7.01 -18.65 7.84
CA LEU A 79 6.12 -17.72 8.56
C LEU A 79 5.08 -17.08 7.63
N PHE A 80 5.46 -16.76 6.39
CA PHE A 80 4.53 -16.26 5.37
C PHE A 80 3.48 -17.33 5.01
N LEU A 81 3.89 -18.57 4.77
CA LEU A 81 2.98 -19.69 4.49
C LEU A 81 2.06 -19.98 5.69
N GLN A 82 2.58 -19.91 6.92
CA GLN A 82 1.77 -20.07 8.14
C GLN A 82 0.74 -18.95 8.29
N ALA A 83 1.15 -17.68 8.14
CA ALA A 83 0.24 -16.53 8.22
C ALA A 83 -0.86 -16.62 7.14
N LEU A 84 -0.50 -17.00 5.91
CA LEU A 84 -1.44 -17.18 4.81
C LEU A 84 -2.44 -18.33 5.06
N ALA A 85 -1.97 -19.45 5.62
CA ALA A 85 -2.83 -20.56 6.00
C ALA A 85 -3.81 -20.18 7.13
N ASN A 86 -3.34 -19.48 8.17
CA ASN A 86 -4.18 -18.96 9.25
C ASN A 86 -5.23 -17.97 8.70
N LEU A 87 -4.84 -17.10 7.75
CA LEU A 87 -5.72 -16.14 7.10
C LEU A 87 -6.82 -16.84 6.29
N TRP A 88 -6.51 -17.92 5.57
CA TRP A 88 -7.48 -18.73 4.85
C TRP A 88 -8.42 -19.54 5.77
N GLN A 89 -7.93 -19.98 6.93
CA GLN A 89 -8.76 -20.61 7.95
C GLN A 89 -9.77 -19.62 8.54
N LYS A 90 -9.36 -18.38 8.87
CA LYS A 90 -10.29 -17.37 9.40
C LYS A 90 -11.25 -16.83 8.32
N TYR A 91 -10.78 -16.63 7.09
CA TYR A 91 -11.56 -16.01 6.01
C TYR A 91 -11.68 -16.93 4.77
N PRO A 92 -12.43 -18.05 4.86
CA PRO A 92 -12.56 -19.03 3.79
C PRO A 92 -13.41 -18.55 2.59
N GLY A 93 -13.81 -17.27 2.54
CA GLY A 93 -14.47 -16.65 1.40
C GLY A 93 -13.61 -15.68 0.60
N MET A 94 -12.31 -15.51 0.89
CA MET A 94 -11.45 -14.56 0.18
C MET A 94 -11.18 -14.92 -1.29
N GLN A 95 -10.99 -13.88 -2.09
CA GLN A 95 -10.56 -13.86 -3.49
C GLN A 95 -9.47 -12.81 -3.69
N TYR A 96 -8.52 -13.08 -4.58
CA TYR A 96 -7.32 -12.28 -4.83
C TYR A 96 -7.23 -11.86 -6.30
N ARG A 97 -6.80 -10.62 -6.55
CA ARG A 97 -6.52 -10.09 -7.91
C ARG A 97 -5.36 -9.09 -7.88
N THR A 98 -4.25 -9.46 -8.48
CA THR A 98 -3.01 -8.67 -8.55
C THR A 98 -2.83 -8.04 -9.92
N THR A 99 -2.57 -6.72 -9.94
CA THR A 99 -2.29 -5.95 -11.15
C THR A 99 -0.88 -5.38 -11.10
N ILE A 100 -0.04 -5.71 -12.07
CA ILE A 100 1.26 -5.07 -12.28
C ILE A 100 1.04 -3.62 -12.72
N LYS A 101 1.69 -2.67 -12.02
CA LYS A 101 1.67 -1.24 -12.33
C LYS A 101 2.92 -0.79 -13.06
N ASN A 102 4.08 -1.33 -12.67
CA ASN A 102 5.38 -1.04 -13.28
C ASN A 102 6.31 -2.25 -13.10
N PHE A 103 7.33 -2.39 -13.95
CA PHE A 103 8.38 -3.37 -13.79
C PHE A 103 9.73 -2.85 -14.32
N THR A 104 10.82 -3.30 -13.70
CA THR A 104 12.19 -3.12 -14.17
C THR A 104 12.85 -4.48 -14.22
N GLU A 105 13.52 -4.79 -15.34
CA GLU A 105 14.36 -5.98 -15.48
C GLU A 105 15.84 -5.61 -15.37
N LYS A 106 16.61 -6.43 -14.65
CA LYS A 106 18.07 -6.42 -14.71
C LYS A 106 18.60 -7.84 -14.52
N GLU A 107 19.44 -8.33 -15.44
CA GLU A 107 20.17 -9.61 -15.30
C GLU A 107 19.23 -10.81 -15.00
N GLY A 108 18.04 -10.85 -15.63
CA GLY A 108 17.03 -11.89 -15.41
C GLY A 108 16.25 -11.80 -14.08
N LYS A 109 16.47 -10.72 -13.31
CA LYS A 109 15.71 -10.38 -12.11
C LYS A 109 14.70 -9.29 -12.43
N TYR A 110 13.47 -9.44 -11.92
CA TYR A 110 12.41 -8.45 -12.07
C TYR A 110 12.11 -7.78 -10.73
N VAL A 111 12.09 -6.44 -10.74
CA VAL A 111 11.55 -5.62 -9.65
C VAL A 111 10.22 -5.04 -10.14
N VAL A 112 9.13 -5.35 -9.46
CA VAL A 112 7.77 -5.21 -9.98
C VAL A 112 6.90 -4.51 -8.95
N GLU A 113 6.28 -3.40 -9.31
CA GLU A 113 5.33 -2.71 -8.44
C GLU A 113 3.91 -3.16 -8.82
N THR A 114 3.17 -3.64 -7.83
CA THR A 114 1.88 -4.31 -7.99
C THR A 114 0.84 -3.70 -7.07
N VAL A 115 -0.44 -3.86 -7.43
CA VAL A 115 -1.58 -3.66 -6.52
C VAL A 115 -2.39 -4.94 -6.47
N THR A 116 -2.44 -5.58 -5.31
CA THR A 116 -3.29 -6.73 -5.02
C THR A 116 -4.57 -6.23 -4.35
N ASN A 117 -5.71 -6.55 -4.94
CA ASN A 117 -7.03 -6.39 -4.35
C ASN A 117 -7.43 -7.72 -3.73
N ILE A 118 -8.00 -7.66 -2.52
CA ILE A 118 -8.54 -8.82 -1.80
C ILE A 118 -9.99 -8.49 -1.43
N ASP A 119 -10.92 -9.33 -1.86
CA ASP A 119 -12.35 -9.24 -1.51
C ASP A 119 -12.76 -10.55 -0.84
N GLY A 120 -13.62 -10.52 0.18
CA GLY A 120 -14.06 -11.75 0.82
C GLY A 120 -15.27 -11.60 1.73
N LYS A 121 -15.80 -12.75 2.12
CA LYS A 121 -16.82 -12.91 3.15
C LYS A 121 -16.41 -13.96 4.18
N TYR A 122 -16.90 -13.82 5.39
CA TYR A 122 -16.87 -14.85 6.43
C TYR A 122 -18.07 -14.67 7.38
N GLU A 123 -18.31 -15.65 8.23
CA GLU A 123 -19.32 -15.57 9.29
C GLU A 123 -18.63 -15.77 10.65
N GLU A 124 -18.95 -14.93 11.63
CA GLU A 124 -18.42 -14.98 12.99
C GLU A 124 -19.58 -14.66 13.94
N GLU A 125 -19.89 -15.56 14.89
CA GLU A 125 -21.04 -15.45 15.81
C GLU A 125 -22.41 -15.25 15.12
N GLY A 126 -22.64 -15.89 13.97
CA GLY A 126 -23.90 -15.77 13.22
C GLY A 126 -24.08 -14.44 12.46
N ARG A 127 -23.00 -13.64 12.34
CA ARG A 127 -22.99 -12.37 11.61
C ARG A 127 -22.13 -12.49 10.35
N GLU A 128 -22.68 -12.14 9.18
CA GLU A 128 -21.86 -11.99 7.96
C GLU A 128 -20.94 -10.78 8.10
N PHE A 129 -19.65 -11.00 7.84
CA PHE A 129 -18.64 -9.96 7.66
C PHE A 129 -18.14 -9.94 6.23
N LYS A 130 -17.87 -8.75 5.70
CA LYS A 130 -17.31 -8.48 4.37
C LYS A 130 -15.95 -7.84 4.56
N ILE A 131 -14.90 -8.45 4.01
CA ILE A 131 -13.52 -7.93 4.02
C ILE A 131 -13.16 -7.38 2.63
N LYS A 132 -12.47 -6.25 2.62
CA LYS A 132 -11.85 -5.62 1.45
C LYS A 132 -10.44 -5.19 1.81
N SER A 133 -9.45 -5.44 0.96
CA SER A 133 -8.09 -4.95 1.14
C SER A 133 -7.47 -4.50 -0.18
N GLU A 134 -6.70 -3.42 -0.14
CA GLU A 134 -5.81 -2.97 -1.21
C GLU A 134 -4.37 -2.94 -0.67
N ILE A 135 -3.49 -3.70 -1.31
CA ILE A 135 -2.07 -3.79 -0.97
C ILE A 135 -1.25 -3.38 -2.19
N THR A 136 -0.55 -2.26 -2.09
CA THR A 136 0.48 -1.85 -3.07
C THR A 136 1.82 -2.36 -2.59
N SER A 137 2.48 -3.21 -3.38
CA SER A 137 3.75 -3.84 -2.99
C SER A 137 4.80 -3.78 -4.10
N ARG A 138 6.07 -3.74 -3.71
CA ARG A 138 7.21 -4.01 -4.59
C ARG A 138 7.63 -5.46 -4.40
N GLN A 139 7.57 -6.21 -5.47
CA GLN A 139 7.85 -7.64 -5.53
C GLN A 139 9.13 -7.88 -6.34
N TYR A 140 9.96 -8.79 -5.88
CA TYR A 140 11.20 -9.18 -6.53
C TYR A 140 11.07 -10.63 -6.99
N PHE A 141 11.28 -10.88 -8.28
CA PHE A 141 11.26 -12.21 -8.87
C PHE A 141 12.64 -12.55 -9.42
N GLU A 142 13.18 -13.70 -9.02
CA GLU A 142 14.49 -14.19 -9.43
C GLU A 142 14.38 -15.66 -9.85
N ASN A 143 15.00 -16.03 -10.98
CA ASN A 143 14.94 -17.40 -11.53
C ASN A 143 13.50 -17.94 -11.71
N GLY A 144 12.52 -17.07 -11.94
CA GLY A 144 11.10 -17.41 -12.05
C GLY A 144 10.36 -17.63 -10.72
N LEU A 145 11.00 -17.42 -9.58
CA LEU A 145 10.42 -17.56 -8.24
C LEU A 145 10.22 -16.20 -7.56
N PHE A 146 9.21 -16.09 -6.72
CA PHE A 146 8.95 -14.92 -5.89
C PHE A 146 9.93 -14.88 -4.72
N ALA A 147 10.81 -13.88 -4.67
CA ALA A 147 11.99 -13.85 -3.80
C ALA A 147 11.91 -12.81 -2.67
N LYS A 148 11.26 -11.66 -2.86
CA LYS A 148 11.12 -10.64 -1.81
C LYS A 148 9.85 -9.81 -2.00
N GLN A 149 9.22 -9.39 -0.90
CA GLN A 149 8.10 -8.43 -0.90
C GLN A 149 8.37 -7.24 0.02
N GLU A 150 8.14 -6.02 -0.48
CA GLU A 150 8.08 -4.77 0.30
C GLU A 150 6.67 -4.19 0.20
N ILE A 151 6.06 -3.83 1.33
CA ILE A 151 4.74 -3.20 1.35
C ILE A 151 4.92 -1.69 1.26
N LEU A 152 4.41 -1.09 0.19
CA LEU A 152 4.49 0.35 -0.06
C LEU A 152 3.28 1.08 0.53
N LYS A 153 2.09 0.45 0.46
CA LYS A 153 0.83 0.91 1.04
C LYS A 153 -0.08 -0.30 1.30
N GLU A 154 -0.84 -0.26 2.37
CA GLU A 154 -1.77 -1.32 2.76
C GLU A 154 -2.98 -0.69 3.46
N LYS A 155 -4.18 -1.07 3.01
CA LYS A 155 -5.45 -0.63 3.59
C LYS A 155 -6.43 -1.81 3.60
N THR A 156 -7.00 -2.12 4.75
CA THR A 156 -8.02 -3.15 4.91
C THR A 156 -9.27 -2.57 5.58
N GLU A 157 -10.45 -2.90 5.07
CA GLU A 157 -11.75 -2.61 5.67
C GLU A 157 -12.49 -3.93 5.93
N ILE A 158 -13.11 -4.04 7.11
CA ILE A 158 -14.04 -5.11 7.45
C ILE A 158 -15.37 -4.47 7.85
N THR A 159 -16.49 -4.98 7.33
CA THR A 159 -17.83 -4.45 7.63
C THR A 159 -18.85 -5.54 7.92
N SER A 160 -19.79 -5.27 8.82
CA SER A 160 -20.95 -6.13 9.10
C SER A 160 -22.20 -5.27 9.37
N GLY A 161 -23.38 -5.88 9.31
CA GLY A 161 -24.67 -5.19 9.39
C GLY A 161 -25.13 -4.56 8.07
N ASN A 162 -26.30 -3.94 8.11
CA ASN A 162 -26.98 -3.38 6.93
C ASN A 162 -26.59 -1.93 6.65
N ASN A 163 -26.20 -1.16 7.67
CA ASN A 163 -25.74 0.21 7.59
C ASN A 163 -24.54 0.47 8.54
N PRO A 164 -23.36 -0.11 8.28
CA PRO A 164 -22.16 0.15 9.07
C PRO A 164 -21.77 1.65 9.06
N PRO A 165 -21.10 2.18 10.11
CA PRO A 165 -20.80 3.62 10.23
C PRO A 165 -20.01 4.18 9.05
N GLN A 166 -20.48 5.27 8.43
CA GLN A 166 -19.74 5.97 7.38
C GLN A 166 -18.68 6.90 7.98
N ILE A 167 -17.44 6.77 7.51
CA ILE A 167 -16.27 7.44 8.09
C ILE A 167 -15.37 8.08 7.04
N VAL A 168 -14.60 9.09 7.46
CA VAL A 168 -13.38 9.55 6.81
C VAL A 168 -12.22 9.25 7.75
N VAL A 169 -11.21 8.55 7.28
CA VAL A 169 -9.93 8.43 8.01
C VAL A 169 -8.93 9.41 7.43
N ARG A 170 -8.24 10.14 8.30
CA ARG A 170 -7.06 10.94 7.97
C ARG A 170 -5.86 10.31 8.67
N LEU A 171 -4.95 9.81 7.85
CA LEU A 171 -3.64 9.32 8.24
C LEU A 171 -2.70 9.66 7.07
N PRO A 172 -1.52 10.26 7.30
CA PRO A 172 -0.53 10.40 6.24
C PRO A 172 -0.07 9.01 5.76
N GLU A 173 0.31 8.85 4.49
CA GLU A 173 0.86 7.56 4.04
C GLU A 173 2.26 7.29 4.63
N ARG A 174 3.03 8.34 4.91
CA ARG A 174 4.41 8.28 5.40
C ARG A 174 4.73 9.44 6.33
N VAL A 175 5.56 9.21 7.34
CA VAL A 175 6.08 10.24 8.25
C VAL A 175 7.57 10.01 8.54
N ARG A 176 8.23 11.07 9.02
CA ARG A 176 9.58 11.00 9.58
C ARG A 176 9.58 10.60 11.06
N PRO A 177 10.65 9.97 11.55
CA PRO A 177 10.89 9.86 12.99
C PRO A 177 10.86 11.24 13.66
N GLY A 178 10.18 11.36 14.80
CA GLY A 178 9.98 12.61 15.53
C GLY A 178 8.97 13.60 14.91
N GLN A 179 8.36 13.27 13.76
CA GLN A 179 7.31 14.10 13.16
C GLN A 179 5.98 13.89 13.89
N GLU A 180 5.33 15.00 14.27
CA GLU A 180 3.94 14.96 14.72
C GLU A 180 2.96 14.87 13.54
N PHE A 181 1.90 14.10 13.72
CA PHE A 181 0.77 14.01 12.81
C PHE A 181 -0.52 13.68 13.58
N ASP A 182 -1.66 13.88 12.94
CA ASP A 182 -2.95 13.50 13.47
C ASP A 182 -3.47 12.23 12.78
N PHE A 183 -4.03 11.33 13.58
CA PHE A 183 -4.84 10.19 13.14
C PHE A 183 -6.30 10.49 13.51
N ASP A 184 -7.08 10.93 12.53
CA ASP A 184 -8.51 11.23 12.69
C ASP A 184 -9.35 10.11 12.09
N VAL A 185 -10.42 9.73 12.78
CA VAL A 185 -11.44 8.76 12.33
C VAL A 185 -12.79 9.41 12.54
N ILE A 186 -13.25 10.14 11.52
CA ILE A 186 -14.36 11.08 11.58
C ILE A 186 -15.64 10.39 11.08
N LEU A 187 -16.72 10.41 11.86
CA LEU A 187 -18.04 9.98 11.41
C LEU A 187 -18.61 11.01 10.43
N GLN A 188 -19.11 10.55 9.28
CA GLN A 188 -19.79 11.41 8.30
C GLN A 188 -21.25 11.69 8.69
N GLU A 189 -21.84 10.79 9.47
CA GLU A 189 -23.23 10.84 9.90
C GLU A 189 -23.34 11.48 11.29
N PRO A 190 -24.35 12.33 11.56
CA PRO A 190 -24.55 12.91 12.88
C PRO A 190 -24.95 11.82 13.89
N LEU A 191 -24.49 11.93 15.14
CA LEU A 191 -24.82 10.95 16.18
C LEU A 191 -26.32 10.87 16.49
N ALA A 192 -27.08 11.95 16.34
CA ALA A 192 -28.54 12.03 16.49
C ALA A 192 -29.17 11.55 17.84
N GLY A 193 -28.37 11.04 18.77
CA GLY A 193 -28.82 10.37 20.00
C GLY A 193 -28.34 8.90 20.11
N ASP A 194 -27.83 8.34 19.02
CA ASP A 194 -27.28 6.99 18.97
C ASP A 194 -26.00 6.87 19.83
N ILE A 195 -25.87 5.74 20.52
CA ILE A 195 -24.62 5.34 21.16
C ILE A 195 -23.72 4.72 20.08
N VAL A 196 -22.58 5.36 19.80
CA VAL A 196 -21.50 4.77 19.02
C VAL A 196 -20.41 4.29 19.98
N LEU A 197 -20.09 3.00 19.91
CA LEU A 197 -18.89 2.46 20.53
C LEU A 197 -17.76 2.51 19.51
N ALA A 198 -16.60 3.05 19.89
CA ALA A 198 -15.44 3.11 19.02
C ALA A 198 -14.14 2.88 19.79
N GLY A 199 -13.12 2.41 19.07
CA GLY A 199 -11.80 2.14 19.59
C GLY A 199 -10.74 2.28 18.51
N VAL A 200 -9.51 2.58 18.91
CA VAL A 200 -8.34 2.64 18.03
C VAL A 200 -7.19 1.83 18.62
N SER A 201 -6.44 1.16 17.76
CA SER A 201 -5.18 0.53 18.11
C SER A 201 -4.06 0.97 17.17
N GLU A 202 -2.85 0.95 17.71
CA GLU A 202 -1.61 1.26 17.02
C GLU A 202 -0.67 0.08 17.29
N SER A 203 -0.02 -0.44 16.26
CA SER A 203 0.84 -1.63 16.40
C SER A 203 2.03 -1.57 15.46
N ILE A 204 3.20 -1.93 15.98
CA ILE A 204 4.42 -2.02 15.19
C ILE A 204 4.33 -3.25 14.29
N VAL A 205 4.50 -3.05 12.98
CA VAL A 205 4.44 -4.13 11.99
C VAL A 205 5.56 -5.14 12.26
N SER A 206 5.19 -6.40 12.40
CA SER A 206 6.06 -7.48 12.84
C SER A 206 5.50 -8.85 12.43
N PRO A 207 6.31 -9.94 12.41
CA PRO A 207 5.82 -11.27 12.05
C PRO A 207 4.72 -11.77 12.99
N SER A 208 4.82 -11.43 14.27
CA SER A 208 3.83 -11.75 15.31
C SER A 208 2.48 -11.09 15.06
N LEU A 209 2.44 -9.86 14.52
CA LEU A 209 1.18 -9.14 14.25
C LEU A 209 0.32 -9.87 13.21
N HIS A 210 0.96 -10.54 12.24
CA HIS A 210 0.30 -11.35 11.21
C HIS A 210 -0.21 -12.71 11.72
N LEU A 211 0.25 -13.15 12.89
CA LEU A 211 -0.17 -14.40 13.54
C LEU A 211 -1.14 -14.16 14.71
N GLN A 212 -1.06 -13.00 15.34
CA GLN A 212 -1.81 -12.60 16.54
C GLN A 212 -2.21 -11.11 16.41
N PRO A 213 -3.44 -10.80 15.96
CA PRO A 213 -3.92 -9.43 15.86
C PRO A 213 -4.14 -8.81 17.25
N PRO A 214 -4.02 -7.48 17.39
CA PRO A 214 -4.15 -6.80 18.68
C PRO A 214 -5.61 -6.70 19.13
N SER A 215 -5.85 -6.80 20.44
CA SER A 215 -7.11 -6.37 21.05
C SER A 215 -7.31 -4.86 20.91
N ILE A 216 -8.55 -4.41 20.70
CA ILE A 216 -8.91 -2.99 20.69
C ILE A 216 -9.93 -2.73 21.81
N GLU A 217 -9.64 -1.78 22.69
CA GLU A 217 -10.57 -1.34 23.72
C GLU A 217 -11.66 -0.45 23.13
N LEU A 218 -12.92 -0.78 23.42
CA LEU A 218 -14.10 -0.06 22.94
C LEU A 218 -14.61 0.90 24.01
N ASN A 219 -14.77 2.17 23.64
CA ASN A 219 -15.32 3.22 24.49
C ASN A 219 -16.54 3.85 23.81
N SER A 220 -17.52 4.31 24.60
CA SER A 220 -18.62 5.12 24.06
C SER A 220 -18.09 6.49 23.68
N ILE A 221 -18.27 6.91 22.42
CA ILE A 221 -17.88 8.24 21.95
C ILE A 221 -19.09 9.18 21.88
N SER A 222 -18.93 10.39 22.41
CA SER A 222 -19.90 11.50 22.30
C SER A 222 -19.50 12.54 21.25
N SER A 223 -18.30 12.39 20.67
CA SER A 223 -17.79 13.16 19.54
C SER A 223 -18.13 12.48 18.20
N GLY A 224 -18.23 13.26 17.12
CA GLY A 224 -18.39 12.76 15.75
C GLY A 224 -17.13 12.08 15.17
N GLY A 225 -16.42 11.29 15.98
CA GLY A 225 -15.17 10.64 15.61
C GLY A 225 -14.15 10.54 16.74
N ILE A 226 -13.05 9.84 16.46
CA ILE A 226 -11.84 9.77 17.28
C ILE A 226 -10.76 10.65 16.63
N PHE A 227 -10.01 11.38 17.45
CA PHE A 227 -8.95 12.30 17.01
C PHE A 227 -7.72 12.08 17.90
N LYS A 228 -6.60 11.61 17.34
CA LYS A 228 -5.38 11.31 18.10
C LYS A 228 -4.18 12.02 17.47
N ARG A 229 -3.54 12.93 18.20
CA ARG A 229 -2.17 13.39 17.86
C ARG A 229 -1.16 12.30 18.19
N VAL A 230 -0.25 12.03 17.27
CA VAL A 230 0.77 10.99 17.36
C VAL A 230 2.14 11.58 17.07
N ASN A 231 3.15 11.09 17.78
CA ASN A 231 4.57 11.34 17.53
C ASN A 231 5.28 9.98 17.64
N ILE A 232 6.06 9.60 16.61
CA ILE A 232 6.81 8.34 16.59
C ILE A 232 8.27 8.65 16.92
N PRO A 233 8.75 8.43 18.17
CA PRO A 233 10.01 8.97 18.65
C PRO A 233 11.25 8.23 18.11
N THR A 234 11.09 7.03 17.57
CA THR A 234 12.20 6.16 17.15
C THR A 234 12.07 5.73 15.68
N PRO A 235 13.19 5.68 14.92
CA PRO A 235 13.20 5.07 13.60
C PRO A 235 13.21 3.53 13.70
N SER A 236 12.47 2.86 12.81
CA SER A 236 12.90 1.59 12.15
C SER A 236 11.76 0.85 11.44
N SER A 237 10.52 0.97 11.95
CA SER A 237 9.42 0.05 11.62
C SER A 237 8.17 0.78 11.12
N ASP A 238 7.42 0.15 10.22
CA ASP A 238 6.08 0.63 9.86
C ASP A 238 5.11 0.46 11.04
N HIS A 239 4.07 1.31 11.10
CA HIS A 239 2.99 1.20 12.08
C HIS A 239 1.68 0.84 11.36
N LEU A 240 0.89 -0.07 11.93
CA LEU A 240 -0.48 -0.33 11.52
C LEU A 240 -1.42 0.41 12.48
N TYR A 241 -2.21 1.34 11.94
CA TYR A 241 -3.28 2.02 12.68
C TYR A 241 -4.60 1.37 12.34
N SER A 242 -5.32 0.89 13.36
CA SER A 242 -6.66 0.33 13.20
C SER A 242 -7.68 1.11 13.99
N ALA A 243 -8.89 1.19 13.46
CA ALA A 243 -10.04 1.77 14.12
C ALA A 243 -11.26 0.86 13.95
N ILE A 244 -12.06 0.72 14.99
CA ILE A 244 -13.33 0.01 14.99
C ILE A 244 -14.44 0.96 15.47
N LEU A 245 -15.58 0.94 14.80
CA LEU A 245 -16.79 1.67 15.15
C LEU A 245 -17.99 0.73 15.05
N ILE A 246 -18.86 0.79 16.06
CA ILE A 246 -20.05 -0.04 16.22
C ILE A 246 -21.24 0.86 16.52
N ARG A 247 -22.33 0.67 15.79
CA ARG A 247 -23.67 1.22 16.05
C ARG A 247 -24.72 0.15 15.74
N ASP A 248 -25.99 0.43 16.04
CA ASP A 248 -27.12 -0.46 15.73
C ASP A 248 -27.12 -0.96 14.28
N GLY A 249 -26.95 -0.05 13.31
CA GLY A 249 -26.88 -0.38 11.88
C GLY A 249 -25.71 -1.29 11.46
N GLY A 250 -24.64 -1.43 12.27
CA GLY A 250 -23.55 -2.35 11.96
C GLY A 250 -22.17 -1.97 12.53
N ILE A 251 -21.16 -2.73 12.07
CA ILE A 251 -19.75 -2.62 12.47
C ILE A 251 -18.93 -2.18 11.26
N ARG A 252 -17.99 -1.25 11.45
CA ARG A 252 -16.88 -1.00 10.52
C ARG A 252 -15.55 -1.06 11.27
N ILE A 253 -14.63 -1.85 10.76
CA ILE A 253 -13.21 -1.86 11.12
C ILE A 253 -12.43 -1.36 9.90
N ILE A 254 -11.42 -0.54 10.13
CA ILE A 254 -10.48 -0.09 9.10
C ILE A 254 -9.05 -0.13 9.66
N SER A 255 -8.11 -0.64 8.87
CA SER A 255 -6.69 -0.73 9.19
C SER A 255 -5.86 -0.13 8.05
N LEU A 256 -4.88 0.71 8.36
CA LEU A 256 -3.99 1.35 7.39
C LEU A 256 -2.54 1.26 7.86
N ARG A 257 -1.62 0.97 6.94
CA ARG A 257 -0.17 1.05 7.19
C ARG A 257 0.35 2.47 6.99
N LEU A 258 1.06 2.97 8.00
CA LEU A 258 1.90 4.15 7.96
C LEU A 258 3.36 3.74 7.75
N LYS A 259 4.02 4.29 6.72
CA LYS A 259 5.48 4.11 6.54
C LYS A 259 6.25 5.10 7.43
N VAL A 260 7.24 4.61 8.18
CA VAL A 260 8.17 5.48 8.94
C VAL A 260 9.52 5.50 8.22
N GLN A 261 9.91 6.67 7.69
CA GLN A 261 11.13 6.81 6.88
C GLN A 261 11.71 8.24 6.94
N PRO A 262 13.05 8.42 6.82
CA PRO A 262 13.68 9.73 6.63
C PRO A 262 13.24 10.48 5.35
#